data_AF-A0AAN8IH98-F1
#
_entry.id   AF-A0AAN8IH98-F1
#
_cell.length_a   1.000
_cell.length_b   1.000
_cell.length_c   1.000
_cell.angle_alpha   90.00
_cell.angle_beta   90.00
_cell.angle_gamma   90.00
#
_symmetry.space_group_name_H-M   'P 1'
#
loop_
_entity.id
_entity.type
_entity.pdbx_description
1 polymer ?
#
loop_
_entity_poly.entity_id
_entity_poly.type
_entity_poly.pdbx_seq_one_letter_code
_entity_poly.pdbx_strand_id
1 'polypeptide(L)'
;AVFLQWKTPITYRTDFVVSDCDEELLFNVPFTGQVRISGLSLIGDDDGSHPAKIRIFKDRPAMSFDDCLIEPDQEIDLKQDPNGLVDYPLKAAKFGTVSHLSIHVAKNFGDEQTKVNYIGLRGEYQADFRQQIAITTYEARPMVKDHKGEIPDAVSRTLY
;
A
#
# COMPACT_ATOMS: atom_id res chain seq x y z
N ALA A 1 2.56 -17.35 2.13
CA ALA A 1 1.94 -16.02 1.95
C ALA A 1 0.44 -16.22 1.76
N VAL A 2 -0.39 -15.72 2.67
CA VAL A 2 -1.84 -15.96 2.71
C VAL A 2 -2.58 -14.86 1.94
N PHE A 3 -2.30 -14.75 0.65
CA PHE A 3 -3.03 -13.87 -0.27
C PHE A 3 -3.55 -14.74 -1.42
N LEU A 4 -4.83 -15.06 -1.39
CA LEU A 4 -5.48 -15.84 -2.45
C LEU A 4 -6.55 -15.00 -3.15
N GLN A 5 -6.61 -15.15 -4.48
CA GLN A 5 -7.52 -14.43 -5.36
C GLN A 5 -8.99 -14.76 -5.01
N TRP A 6 -9.84 -13.74 -5.09
CA TRP A 6 -11.27 -13.67 -4.70
C TRP A 6 -12.21 -14.79 -5.26
N LYS A 7 -11.74 -15.70 -6.13
CA LYS A 7 -12.58 -16.75 -6.75
C LYS A 7 -12.03 -18.17 -6.62
N THR A 8 -11.06 -18.39 -5.73
CA THR A 8 -10.62 -19.77 -5.46
C THR A 8 -11.59 -20.39 -4.46
N PRO A 9 -12.27 -21.51 -4.78
CA PRO A 9 -12.97 -22.27 -3.77
C PRO A 9 -11.94 -22.65 -2.70
N ILE A 10 -12.16 -22.21 -1.46
CA ILE A 10 -11.34 -22.60 -0.31
C ILE A 10 -11.59 -24.09 -0.02
N THR A 11 -10.95 -24.96 -0.81
CA THR A 11 -11.07 -26.41 -0.67
C THR A 11 -10.21 -26.92 0.51
N TYR A 12 -9.26 -26.11 1.00
CA TYR A 12 -8.35 -26.50 2.09
C TYR A 12 -8.05 -25.29 2.99
N ARG A 13 -8.54 -25.33 4.25
CA ARG A 13 -8.10 -24.44 5.36
C ARG A 13 -6.70 -24.86 5.84
N THR A 14 -5.73 -24.99 4.93
CA THR A 14 -4.39 -25.51 5.27
C THR A 14 -3.43 -24.43 5.72
N ASP A 15 -3.60 -23.20 5.25
CA ASP A 15 -2.73 -22.07 5.56
C ASP A 15 -3.45 -21.09 6.49
N PHE A 16 -2.85 -20.82 7.64
CA PHE A 16 -3.33 -19.86 8.63
C PHE A 16 -2.15 -19.09 9.21
N VAL A 17 -2.42 -17.88 9.70
CA VAL A 17 -1.48 -17.06 10.46
C VAL A 17 -2.00 -17.00 11.89
N VAL A 18 -1.12 -17.29 12.85
CA VAL A 18 -1.38 -17.17 14.28
C VAL A 18 -0.43 -16.13 14.85
N SER A 19 -0.90 -15.34 15.80
CA SER A 19 -0.05 -14.41 16.55
C SER A 19 0.87 -15.14 17.51
N ASP A 20 2.10 -14.65 17.65
CA ASP A 20 3.17 -15.37 18.37
C ASP A 20 3.23 -15.04 19.87
N CYS A 21 2.70 -13.88 20.29
CA CYS A 21 2.85 -13.38 21.65
C CYS A 21 1.52 -12.93 22.27
N ASP A 22 0.73 -12.14 21.54
CA ASP A 22 -0.50 -11.52 22.05
C ASP A 22 -1.61 -11.58 21.00
N GLU A 23 -2.77 -10.98 21.27
CA GLU A 23 -3.91 -10.91 20.33
C GLU A 23 -3.68 -10.01 19.09
N GLU A 24 -2.55 -9.30 19.03
CA GLU A 24 -2.26 -8.34 17.97
C GLU A 24 -1.58 -8.98 16.74
N LEU A 25 -1.99 -8.54 15.55
CA LEU A 25 -1.38 -8.93 14.28
C LEU A 25 -1.27 -7.72 13.35
N LEU A 26 -0.15 -7.61 12.63
CA LEU A 26 0.07 -6.54 11.67
C LEU A 26 0.47 -7.11 10.30
N PHE A 27 -0.30 -6.74 9.27
CA PHE A 27 -0.06 -7.15 7.89
C PHE A 27 0.25 -5.93 7.03
N ASN A 28 1.46 -5.89 6.47
CA ASN A 28 1.89 -4.81 5.57
C ASN A 28 1.85 -5.33 4.12
N VAL A 29 0.96 -4.77 3.32
CA VAL A 29 0.68 -5.19 1.94
C VAL A 29 1.09 -4.09 0.96
N PRO A 30 2.28 -4.21 0.34
CA PRO A 30 2.65 -3.33 -0.76
C PRO A 30 1.92 -3.74 -2.05
N PHE A 31 1.32 -2.78 -2.75
CA PHE A 31 0.79 -2.97 -4.09
C PHE A 31 1.80 -2.52 -5.14
N THR A 32 1.73 -3.12 -6.33
CA THR A 32 2.62 -2.80 -7.45
C THR A 32 2.18 -1.58 -8.27
N GLY A 33 1.05 -0.97 -7.92
CA GLY A 33 0.48 0.20 -8.58
C GLY A 33 -0.69 0.73 -7.75
N GLN A 34 -1.28 1.84 -8.16
CA GLN A 34 -2.42 2.42 -7.44
C GLN A 34 -3.64 1.50 -7.49
N VAL A 35 -4.20 1.18 -6.33
CA VAL A 35 -5.45 0.41 -6.24
C VAL A 35 -6.52 1.19 -5.49
N ARG A 36 -7.76 1.01 -5.91
CA ARG A 36 -8.94 1.48 -5.20
C ARG A 36 -9.54 0.34 -4.42
N ILE A 37 -9.55 0.43 -3.10
CA ILE A 37 -10.10 -0.63 -2.26
C ILE A 37 -11.52 -0.24 -1.83
N SER A 38 -12.47 -1.12 -2.11
CA SER A 38 -13.89 -0.93 -1.82
C SER A 38 -14.39 -1.80 -0.68
N GLY A 39 -13.70 -2.90 -0.38
CA GLY A 39 -14.07 -3.77 0.73
C GLY A 39 -12.93 -4.66 1.20
N LEU A 40 -13.09 -5.18 2.41
CA LEU A 40 -12.20 -6.13 3.07
C LEU A 40 -13.05 -7.23 3.68
N SER A 41 -12.61 -8.47 3.54
CA SER A 41 -13.16 -9.63 4.23
C SER A 41 -12.02 -10.33 4.97
N LEU A 42 -12.31 -10.81 6.18
CA LEU A 42 -11.36 -11.45 7.06
C LEU A 42 -12.03 -12.68 7.65
N ILE A 43 -11.38 -13.83 7.53
CA ILE A 43 -11.91 -15.11 8.01
C ILE A 43 -10.94 -15.66 9.05
N GLY A 44 -11.43 -15.81 10.27
CA GLY A 44 -10.76 -16.55 11.35
C GLY A 44 -11.41 -17.92 11.60
N ASP A 45 -11.04 -18.52 12.72
CA ASP A 45 -11.75 -19.68 13.26
C ASP A 45 -13.07 -19.28 13.94
N ASP A 46 -13.88 -20.27 14.32
CA ASP A 46 -15.18 -20.08 14.97
C ASP A 46 -15.05 -19.96 16.52
N ASP A 47 -13.83 -19.69 16.99
CA ASP A 47 -13.47 -19.63 18.40
C ASP A 47 -13.17 -18.18 18.85
N GLY A 48 -12.72 -18.01 20.09
CA GLY A 48 -12.31 -16.70 20.64
C GLY A 48 -11.12 -16.06 19.90
N SER A 49 -10.32 -16.86 19.21
CA SER A 49 -9.17 -16.41 18.39
C SER A 49 -9.56 -15.63 17.13
N HIS A 50 -10.87 -15.55 16.83
CA HIS A 50 -11.35 -14.76 15.71
C HIS A 50 -11.05 -13.25 15.92
N PRO A 51 -10.60 -12.51 14.90
CA PRO A 51 -10.34 -11.09 15.03
C PRO A 51 -11.65 -10.32 15.25
N ALA A 52 -11.72 -9.51 16.32
CA ALA A 52 -12.90 -8.74 16.69
C ALA A 52 -12.82 -7.29 16.23
N LYS A 53 -11.62 -6.70 16.23
CA LYS A 53 -11.42 -5.32 15.84
C LYS A 53 -10.20 -5.17 14.95
N ILE A 54 -10.38 -4.50 13.83
CA ILE A 54 -9.31 -4.19 12.89
C ILE A 54 -9.21 -2.69 12.66
N ARG A 55 -7.98 -2.25 12.46
CA ARG A 55 -7.60 -0.90 12.08
C ARG A 55 -6.87 -0.96 10.75
N ILE A 56 -7.24 -0.04 9.87
CA ILE A 56 -6.71 0.02 8.52
C ILE A 56 -6.03 1.36 8.35
N PHE A 57 -4.85 1.30 7.75
CA PHE A 57 -4.05 2.47 7.45
C PHE A 57 -3.57 2.43 6.01
N LYS A 58 -3.60 3.57 5.34
CA LYS A 58 -3.17 3.69 3.94
C LYS A 58 -1.81 4.39 3.83
N ASP A 59 -1.06 4.02 2.80
CA ASP A 59 0.16 4.70 2.32
C ASP A 59 1.22 4.93 3.41
N ARG A 60 1.28 4.03 4.39
CA ARG A 60 2.31 4.00 5.43
C ARG A 60 3.21 2.78 5.21
N PRO A 61 4.35 2.94 4.52
CA PRO A 61 5.28 1.84 4.32
C PRO A 61 5.91 1.43 5.65
N ALA A 62 6.15 0.13 5.83
CA ALA A 62 6.89 -0.43 6.98
C ALA A 62 6.33 -0.04 8.36
N MET A 63 5.00 -0.05 8.51
CA MET A 63 4.36 0.19 9.81
C MET A 63 4.79 -0.86 10.84
N SER A 64 5.03 -0.42 12.09
CA SER A 64 5.21 -1.25 13.27
C SER A 64 4.00 -1.17 14.23
N PHE A 65 4.00 -1.96 15.30
CA PHE A 65 2.96 -1.90 16.33
C PHE A 65 2.92 -0.55 17.06
N ASP A 66 4.07 0.12 17.24
CA ASP A 66 4.13 1.47 17.83
C ASP A 66 3.37 2.49 16.95
N ASP A 67 3.47 2.36 15.63
CA ASP A 67 2.74 3.20 14.70
C ASP A 67 1.22 2.92 14.71
N CYS A 68 0.77 1.79 15.24
CA CYS A 68 -0.65 1.45 15.32
C CYS A 68 -1.41 2.22 16.43
N LEU A 69 -0.69 2.99 17.26
CA LEU A 69 -1.25 3.87 18.29
C LEU A 69 -1.86 5.15 17.73
N ILE A 70 -1.51 5.52 16.50
CA ILE A 70 -2.04 6.72 15.85
C ILE A 70 -3.46 6.48 15.32
N GLU A 71 -4.16 7.59 15.01
CA GLU A 71 -5.52 7.50 14.48
C GLU A 71 -5.54 6.69 13.16
N PRO A 72 -6.36 5.61 13.09
CA PRO A 72 -6.50 4.81 11.88
C PRO A 72 -7.33 5.53 10.82
N ASP A 73 -7.05 5.25 9.55
CA ASP A 73 -7.87 5.78 8.45
C ASP A 73 -9.32 5.25 8.54
N GLN A 74 -9.46 3.99 8.95
CA GLN A 74 -10.74 3.35 9.23
C GLN A 74 -10.57 2.26 10.28
N GLU A 75 -11.46 2.25 11.27
CA GLU A 75 -11.63 1.17 12.25
C GLU A 75 -12.92 0.41 11.93
N ILE A 76 -12.87 -0.92 12.06
CA ILE A 76 -13.99 -1.81 11.76
C ILE A 76 -14.10 -2.86 12.87
N ASP A 77 -15.30 -2.96 13.44
CA ASP A 77 -15.67 -4.06 14.32
C ASP A 77 -16.14 -5.24 13.47
N LEU A 78 -15.39 -6.33 13.58
CA LEU A 78 -15.67 -7.59 12.91
C LEU A 78 -16.69 -8.41 13.70
N LYS A 79 -17.34 -9.34 13.00
CA LYS A 79 -18.23 -10.35 13.57
C LYS A 79 -17.60 -11.69 13.32
N GLN A 80 -17.78 -12.63 14.26
CA GLN A 80 -17.42 -14.02 14.07
C GLN A 80 -18.20 -14.57 12.87
N ASP A 81 -17.48 -14.73 11.76
CA ASP A 81 -18.02 -15.31 10.54
C ASP A 81 -17.01 -16.30 9.94
N PRO A 82 -17.12 -17.59 10.28
CA PRO A 82 -16.19 -18.63 9.81
C PRO A 82 -16.34 -18.92 8.30
N ASN A 83 -17.40 -18.42 7.66
CA ASN A 83 -17.70 -18.63 6.25
C ASN A 83 -17.20 -17.50 5.33
N GLY A 84 -16.79 -16.35 5.87
CA GLY A 84 -16.37 -15.19 5.07
C GLY A 84 -17.46 -14.60 4.17
N LEU A 85 -18.72 -14.74 4.58
CA LEU A 85 -19.89 -14.14 3.96
C LEU A 85 -19.97 -12.63 4.24
N VAL A 86 -19.36 -12.16 5.32
CA VAL A 86 -19.40 -10.74 5.69
C VAL A 86 -18.30 -9.96 4.98
N ASP A 87 -18.73 -9.08 4.08
CA ASP A 87 -17.88 -8.06 3.45
C ASP A 87 -17.99 -6.74 4.21
N TYR A 88 -16.84 -6.19 4.61
CA TYR A 88 -16.78 -4.89 5.27
C TYR A 88 -16.45 -3.79 4.25
N PRO A 89 -17.38 -2.85 3.98
CA PRO A 89 -17.13 -1.79 3.02
C PRO A 89 -16.11 -0.79 3.54
N LEU A 90 -15.12 -0.48 2.71
CA LEU A 90 -14.15 0.58 2.98
C LEU A 90 -14.62 1.88 2.35
N LYS A 91 -14.29 3.00 3.01
CA LYS A 91 -14.63 4.33 2.49
C LYS A 91 -13.79 4.59 1.24
N ALA A 92 -14.38 4.39 0.06
CA ALA A 92 -13.71 4.58 -1.22
C ALA A 92 -13.17 6.02 -1.42
N ALA A 93 -13.69 7.01 -0.68
CA ALA A 93 -13.15 8.38 -0.63
C ALA A 93 -11.79 8.46 0.07
N LYS A 94 -11.54 7.61 1.08
CA LYS A 94 -10.26 7.50 1.78
C LYS A 94 -9.30 6.56 1.05
N PHE A 95 -9.82 5.42 0.57
CA PHE A 95 -9.08 4.34 -0.09
C PHE A 95 -9.19 4.34 -1.62
N GLY A 96 -9.30 5.55 -2.20
CA GLY A 96 -9.43 5.74 -3.65
C GLY A 96 -8.15 5.44 -4.43
N THR A 97 -7.01 5.75 -3.81
CA THR A 97 -5.67 5.59 -4.34
C THR A 97 -4.80 5.08 -3.21
N VAL A 98 -4.43 3.80 -3.26
CA VAL A 98 -3.64 3.12 -2.22
C VAL A 98 -2.46 2.43 -2.90
N SER A 99 -1.26 2.67 -2.39
CA SER A 99 -0.02 2.00 -2.81
C SER A 99 0.48 1.02 -1.73
N HIS A 100 0.26 1.37 -0.47
CA HIS A 100 0.56 0.49 0.67
C HIS A 100 -0.67 0.39 1.57
N LEU A 101 -1.05 -0.83 1.95
CA LEU A 101 -2.12 -1.07 2.91
C LEU A 101 -1.56 -1.81 4.11
N SER A 102 -1.82 -1.27 5.29
CA SER A 102 -1.46 -1.91 6.55
C SER A 102 -2.74 -2.26 7.30
N ILE A 103 -2.88 -3.53 7.63
CA ILE A 103 -4.05 -4.08 8.34
C ILE A 103 -3.55 -4.51 9.72
N HIS A 104 -4.05 -3.83 10.75
CA HIS A 104 -3.74 -4.13 12.14
C HIS A 104 -4.96 -4.77 12.80
N VAL A 105 -4.80 -5.98 13.34
CA VAL A 105 -5.78 -6.58 14.24
C VAL A 105 -5.45 -6.13 15.65
N ALA A 106 -6.34 -5.34 16.23
CA ALA A 106 -6.14 -4.74 17.55
C ALA A 106 -6.72 -5.58 18.70
N LYS A 107 -7.69 -6.45 18.39
CA LYS A 107 -8.36 -7.28 19.41
C LYS A 107 -9.01 -8.50 18.78
N ASN A 108 -9.09 -9.60 19.53
CA ASN A 108 -9.91 -10.77 19.21
C ASN A 108 -11.16 -10.88 20.11
N PHE A 109 -11.88 -12.00 20.01
CA PHE A 109 -13.13 -12.24 20.75
C PHE A 109 -12.93 -12.76 22.19
N GLY A 110 -11.70 -12.78 22.70
CA GLY A 110 -11.37 -13.08 24.10
C GLY A 110 -10.38 -14.23 24.31
N ASP A 111 -9.56 -14.54 23.31
CA ASP A 111 -8.53 -15.58 23.36
C ASP A 111 -7.12 -14.95 23.46
N GLU A 112 -6.11 -15.74 23.79
CA GLU A 112 -4.74 -15.24 23.97
C GLU A 112 -4.06 -14.95 22.63
N GLN A 113 -4.42 -15.70 21.59
CA GLN A 113 -3.85 -15.59 20.25
C GLN A 113 -4.94 -15.37 19.21
N THR A 114 -4.59 -14.58 18.20
CA THR A 114 -5.45 -14.32 17.06
C THR A 114 -5.07 -15.23 15.91
N LYS A 115 -6.07 -15.85 15.30
CA LYS A 115 -5.88 -16.74 14.15
C LYS A 115 -6.64 -16.25 12.93
N VAL A 116 -5.90 -16.01 11.85
CA VAL A 116 -6.41 -15.52 10.58
C VAL A 116 -6.13 -16.57 9.50
N ASN A 117 -7.20 -17.09 8.91
CA ASN A 117 -7.13 -18.11 7.87
C ASN A 117 -7.16 -17.48 6.48
N TYR A 118 -7.87 -16.36 6.31
CA TYR A 118 -7.98 -15.69 5.02
C TYR A 118 -8.17 -14.19 5.16
N ILE A 119 -7.52 -13.44 4.27
CA ILE A 119 -7.70 -12.00 4.08
C ILE A 119 -8.06 -11.76 2.63
N GLY A 120 -9.29 -11.29 2.39
CA GLY A 120 -9.83 -10.95 1.09
C GLY A 120 -9.87 -9.43 0.90
N LEU A 121 -9.22 -8.93 -0.15
CA LEU A 121 -9.29 -7.52 -0.53
C LEU A 121 -10.15 -7.37 -1.78
N ARG A 122 -11.18 -6.53 -1.69
CA ARG A 122 -12.06 -6.20 -2.82
C ARG A 122 -11.76 -4.80 -3.31
N GLY A 123 -11.35 -4.68 -4.56
CA GLY A 123 -10.99 -3.40 -5.14
C GLY A 123 -10.80 -3.47 -6.65
N GLU A 124 -10.50 -2.31 -7.22
CA GLU A 124 -10.19 -2.14 -8.63
C GLU A 124 -8.73 -1.67 -8.74
N TYR A 125 -7.94 -2.39 -9.52
CA TYR A 125 -6.61 -1.95 -9.89
C TYR A 125 -6.74 -0.74 -10.81
N GLN A 126 -6.21 0.41 -10.39
CA GLN A 126 -6.08 1.54 -11.28
C GLN A 126 -4.77 1.36 -12.01
N ALA A 127 -4.84 1.08 -13.32
CA ALA A 127 -3.65 1.06 -14.14
C ALA A 127 -3.05 2.46 -14.13
N ASP A 128 -2.00 2.66 -13.35
CA ASP A 128 -1.20 3.86 -13.48
C ASP A 128 -0.70 3.93 -14.93
N PHE A 129 -1.11 5.01 -15.58
CA PHE A 129 -0.51 5.56 -16.76
C PHE A 129 1.00 5.50 -16.53
N ARG A 130 1.70 4.62 -17.25
CA ARG A 130 3.16 4.66 -17.30
C ARG A 130 3.51 6.08 -17.74
N GLN A 131 3.83 6.97 -16.80
CA GLN A 131 4.84 7.97 -17.07
C GLN A 131 6.11 7.15 -17.25
N GLN A 132 6.29 6.61 -18.47
CA GLN A 132 7.62 6.48 -19.01
C GLN A 132 8.22 7.86 -18.80
N ILE A 133 9.11 7.96 -17.81
CA ILE A 133 9.93 9.13 -17.61
C ILE A 133 10.67 9.23 -18.94
N ALA A 134 10.17 10.05 -19.85
CA ALA A 134 10.93 10.49 -21.00
C ALA A 134 12.05 11.28 -20.36
N ILE A 135 13.21 10.64 -20.21
CA ILE A 135 14.44 11.32 -19.86
C ILE A 135 14.76 12.18 -21.07
N THR A 136 14.11 13.34 -21.17
CA THR A 136 14.56 14.40 -22.06
C THR A 136 15.78 14.99 -21.38
N THR A 137 16.93 14.40 -21.68
CA THR A 137 18.21 15.09 -21.47
C THR A 137 18.20 16.31 -22.38
N TYR A 138 17.78 17.46 -21.86
CA TYR A 138 18.12 18.72 -22.48
C TYR A 138 19.60 18.93 -22.17
N GLU A 139 20.47 18.51 -23.10
CA GLU A 139 21.90 18.79 -23.00
C GLU A 139 22.13 20.30 -23.16
N ALA A 140 21.98 21.06 -22.08
CA ALA A 140 22.67 22.34 -21.98
C ALA A 140 24.17 22.05 -21.73
N ARG A 141 24.85 21.45 -22.71
CA ARG A 141 26.30 21.52 -22.82
C ARG A 141 26.60 22.86 -23.48
N PRO A 142 27.34 23.79 -22.82
CA PRO A 142 27.93 24.90 -23.54
C PRO A 142 28.84 24.32 -24.62
N MET A 143 28.44 24.41 -25.89
CA MET A 143 29.26 23.96 -27.00
C MET A 143 30.34 25.03 -27.21
N VAL A 144 31.51 24.84 -26.59
CA VAL A 144 32.72 25.68 -26.77
C VAL A 144 33.30 25.63 -28.19
N LYS A 145 32.54 25.12 -29.17
CA LYS A 145 32.85 25.12 -30.60
C LYS A 145 32.05 26.16 -31.40
N ASP A 146 31.25 27.00 -30.74
CA ASP A 146 30.64 28.21 -31.33
C ASP A 146 31.33 29.51 -30.88
N HIS A 147 32.63 29.45 -30.61
CA HIS A 147 33.48 30.63 -30.79
C HIS A 147 34.11 30.52 -32.17
N LYS A 148 33.37 30.96 -33.20
CA LYS A 148 34.00 31.36 -34.45
C LYS A 148 34.78 32.62 -34.11
N GLY A 149 36.11 32.51 -34.10
CA GLY A 149 36.97 33.65 -33.90
C GLY A 149 36.70 34.71 -34.95
N GLU A 150 36.25 35.87 -34.50
CA GLU A 150 36.61 37.15 -35.11
C GLU A 150 36.97 38.05 -33.93
N ILE A 151 38.27 38.25 -33.73
CA ILE A 151 38.76 39.40 -32.99
C ILE A 151 38.49 40.57 -33.93
N PRO A 152 37.62 41.54 -33.63
CA PRO A 152 37.51 42.72 -34.45
C PRO A 152 38.81 43.52 -34.28
N ASP A 153 39.59 43.62 -35.36
CA ASP A 153 40.68 44.59 -35.49
C ASP A 153 40.04 45.99 -35.51
N ALA A 154 39.82 46.55 -34.33
CA ALA A 154 39.30 47.90 -34.17
C ALA A 154 40.49 48.88 -34.11
N VAL A 155 40.89 49.28 -35.32
CA VAL A 155 41.32 50.63 -35.70
C VAL A 155 42.61 51.14 -35.04
N SER A 156 43.62 51.19 -35.89
CA SER A 156 44.84 52.00 -35.81
C SER A 156 44.63 53.34 -35.10
N ARG A 157 45.37 53.55 -34.01
CA ARG A 157 45.73 54.91 -33.55
C ARG A 157 46.59 55.56 -34.61
N THR A 158 46.01 56.44 -35.42
CA THR A 158 46.79 57.40 -36.22
C THR A 158 47.25 58.52 -35.29
N LEU A 159 48.55 58.57 -35.02
CA LEU A 159 49.25 59.77 -34.57
C LEU A 159 49.67 60.55 -35.81
N TYR A 160 49.22 61.79 -35.95
CA TYR A 160 49.96 62.93 -36.49
C TYR A 160 49.30 64.22 -36.01
#